data_AF-A0A9X3EYC9-F1
#
_entry.id   AF-A0A9X3EYC9-F1
#
_cell.length_a   1.000
_cell.length_b   1.000
_cell.length_c   1.000
_cell.angle_alpha   90.00
_cell.angle_beta   90.00
_cell.angle_gamma   90.00
#
_symmetry.space_group_name_H-M   'P 1'
#
loop_
_entity.id
_entity.type
_entity.pdbx_description
1 polymer ?
#
loop_
_entity_poly.entity_id
_entity_poly.type
_entity_poly.pdbx_seq_one_letter_code
_entity_poly.pdbx_strand_id
1 'polypeptide(L)'
;MDSRSPMRIAVESLAEARAAAGSGDLVRALDLVDDGLAALGPHYQRSGLIDDSGLKLTLAAVRRRQGDAAGAFAAMERVLEDRIAAYEGRSGDAS
;
A
#
# COMPACT_ATOMS: atom_id res chain seq x y z
N MET A 1 -22.38 3.58 5.63
CA MET A 1 -21.01 4.05 5.37
C MET A 1 -20.14 3.50 6.46
N ASP A 2 -19.22 2.61 6.12
CA ASP A 2 -18.31 2.01 7.09
C ASP A 2 -17.33 3.12 7.52
N SER A 3 -17.54 3.69 8.72
CA SER A 3 -16.74 4.80 9.28
C SER A 3 -15.36 4.33 9.77
N ARG A 4 -14.70 3.46 9.01
CA ARG A 4 -13.37 2.95 9.36
C ARG A 4 -12.33 4.00 9.01
N SER A 5 -11.39 4.24 9.93
CA SER A 5 -10.23 5.09 9.66
C SER A 5 -9.46 4.59 8.44
N PRO A 6 -9.03 5.46 7.51
CA PRO A 6 -8.14 5.10 6.39
C PRO A 6 -6.95 4.23 6.79
N MET A 7 -6.34 4.55 7.93
CA MET A 7 -5.22 3.77 8.50
C MET A 7 -5.63 2.34 8.82
N ARG A 8 -6.80 2.14 9.44
CA ARG A 8 -7.28 0.81 9.80
C ARG A 8 -7.50 -0.05 8.55
N ILE A 9 -8.11 0.54 7.51
CA ILE A 9 -8.31 -0.15 6.23
C ILE A 9 -6.95 -0.55 5.64
N ALA A 10 -5.98 0.36 5.61
CA ALA A 10 -4.66 0.09 5.05
C ALA A 10 -3.91 -1.05 5.78
N VAL A 11 -3.94 -1.08 7.11
CA VAL A 11 -3.29 -2.12 7.92
C VAL A 11 -3.99 -3.48 7.76
N GLU A 12 -5.33 -3.50 7.78
CA GLU A 12 -6.13 -4.72 7.56
C GLU A 12 -5.86 -5.28 6.15
N SER A 13 -5.93 -4.43 5.12
CA SER A 13 -5.63 -4.79 3.74
C SER A 13 -4.22 -5.35 3.57
N LEU A 14 -3.20 -4.74 4.20
CA LEU A 14 -1.82 -5.24 4.13
C LEU A 14 -1.68 -6.63 4.78
N ALA A 15 -2.31 -6.86 5.93
CA ALA A 15 -2.28 -8.15 6.60
C ALA A 15 -2.97 -9.25 5.77
N GLU A 16 -4.14 -8.96 5.21
CA GLU A 16 -4.85 -9.87 4.31
C GLU A 16 -4.05 -10.13 3.03
N ALA A 17 -3.39 -9.11 2.48
CA ALA A 17 -2.62 -9.24 1.25
C ALA A 17 -1.44 -10.20 1.42
N ARG A 18 -0.74 -10.10 2.55
CA ARG A 18 0.34 -11.02 2.91
C ARG A 18 -0.15 -12.45 3.09
N ALA A 19 -1.33 -12.63 3.69
CA ALA A 19 -1.94 -13.96 3.83
C ALA A 19 -2.29 -14.57 2.46
N ALA A 20 -2.87 -13.78 1.55
CA ALA A 20 -3.18 -14.21 0.18
C ALA A 20 -1.92 -14.51 -0.64
N ALA A 21 -0.88 -13.68 -0.54
CA ALA A 21 0.40 -13.94 -1.19
C ALA A 21 1.06 -15.22 -0.66
N GLY A 22 1.00 -15.46 0.66
CA GLY A 22 1.51 -16.66 1.30
C GLY A 22 0.79 -17.95 0.89
N SER A 23 -0.49 -17.86 0.47
CA SER A 23 -1.24 -18.99 -0.10
C SER A 23 -1.10 -19.11 -1.62
N GLY A 24 -0.37 -18.21 -2.28
CA GLY A 24 -0.15 -18.19 -3.73
C GLY A 24 -1.19 -17.41 -4.54
N ASP A 25 -2.18 -16.79 -3.89
CA ASP A 25 -3.20 -15.96 -4.55
C ASP A 25 -2.69 -14.53 -4.75
N LEU A 26 -1.80 -14.36 -5.72
CA LEU A 26 -1.20 -13.06 -6.05
C LEU A 26 -2.22 -12.07 -6.63
N VAL A 27 -3.30 -12.55 -7.26
CA VAL A 27 -4.35 -11.67 -7.78
C VAL A 27 -5.06 -11.00 -6.62
N ARG A 28 -5.53 -11.79 -5.65
CA ARG A 28 -6.16 -11.26 -4.44
C ARG A 28 -5.21 -10.39 -3.63
N ALA A 29 -3.95 -10.78 -3.51
CA ALA A 29 -2.95 -9.99 -2.80
C ALA A 29 -2.75 -8.60 -3.43
N LEU A 30 -2.69 -8.52 -4.76
CA LEU A 30 -2.55 -7.24 -5.46
C LEU A 30 -3.78 -6.35 -5.30
N ASP A 31 -4.99 -6.92 -5.39
CA ASP A 31 -6.24 -6.17 -5.20
C ASP A 31 -6.32 -5.58 -3.77
N LEU A 32 -5.91 -6.35 -2.77
CA LEU A 32 -5.86 -5.90 -1.37
C LEU A 32 -4.88 -4.75 -1.16
N VAL A 33 -3.69 -4.81 -1.76
CA VAL A 33 -2.73 -3.72 -1.64
C VAL A 33 -3.24 -2.47 -2.37
N ASP A 34 -3.90 -2.63 -3.52
CA ASP A 34 -4.57 -1.52 -4.22
C ASP A 34 -5.64 -0.85 -3.32
N ASP A 35 -6.47 -1.65 -2.63
CA ASP A 35 -7.47 -1.14 -1.67
C ASP A 35 -6.83 -0.34 -0.52
N GLY A 36 -5.74 -0.86 0.05
CA GLY A 36 -5.01 -0.19 1.13
C GLY A 36 -4.36 1.14 0.69
N LEU A 37 -3.76 1.15 -0.51
CA LEU A 37 -3.19 2.36 -1.12
C LEU A 37 -4.27 3.40 -1.42
N ALA A 38 -5.43 2.96 -1.91
CA ALA A 38 -6.57 3.83 -2.18
C ALA A 38 -7.16 4.43 -0.89
N ALA A 39 -7.22 3.65 0.19
CA ALA A 39 -7.70 4.12 1.49
C ALA A 39 -6.85 5.26 2.05
N LEU A 40 -5.52 5.14 2.03
CA LEU A 40 -4.63 6.23 2.44
C LEU A 40 -4.67 7.42 1.46
N GLY A 41 -4.87 7.15 0.17
CA GLY A 41 -4.95 8.16 -0.88
C GLY A 41 -3.72 9.07 -0.88
N PRO A 42 -3.86 10.39 -1.08
CA PRO A 42 -2.77 11.36 -0.89
C PRO A 42 -2.58 11.78 0.57
N HIS A 43 -3.45 11.34 1.50
CA HIS A 43 -3.46 11.86 2.88
C HIS A 43 -2.26 11.40 3.73
N TYR A 44 -1.53 10.37 3.28
CA TYR A 44 -0.25 9.99 3.88
C TYR A 44 0.84 11.05 3.65
N GLN A 45 0.72 11.88 2.61
CA GLN A 45 1.73 12.87 2.27
C GLN A 45 1.68 14.00 3.29
N ARG A 46 2.84 14.29 3.90
CA ARG A 46 3.08 15.55 4.61
C ARG A 46 3.75 16.55 3.68
N SER A 47 3.56 17.84 3.93
CA SER A 47 4.26 18.90 3.18
C SER A 47 5.77 18.65 3.21
N GLY A 48 6.40 18.67 2.03
CA GLY A 48 7.84 18.43 1.89
C GLY A 48 8.30 16.97 2.01
N LEU A 49 7.40 15.99 2.10
CA LEU A 49 7.78 14.59 1.99
C LEU A 49 8.25 14.28 0.57
N ILE A 50 9.51 13.87 0.45
CA ILE A 50 10.06 13.26 -0.76
C ILE A 50 10.13 11.76 -0.48
N ASP A 51 9.35 10.98 -1.21
CA ASP A 51 9.37 9.51 -1.18
C ASP A 51 9.64 8.95 -2.59
N ASP A 52 9.85 7.64 -2.67
CA ASP A 52 10.00 6.91 -3.93
C ASP A 52 8.73 6.13 -4.30
N SER A 53 7.59 6.41 -3.65
CA SER A 53 6.32 5.70 -3.85
C SER A 53 5.87 5.73 -5.30
N GLY A 54 5.94 6.88 -5.96
CA GLY A 54 5.53 7.03 -7.36
C GLY A 54 6.39 6.21 -8.33
N LEU A 55 7.70 6.13 -8.08
CA LEU A 55 8.62 5.32 -8.87
C LEU A 55 8.36 3.83 -8.66
N LYS A 56 8.20 3.38 -7.41
CA LYS A 56 7.88 2.00 -7.06
C LYS A 56 6.55 1.54 -7.67
N LEU A 57 5.51 2.38 -7.67
CA LEU A 57 4.23 2.07 -8.30
C LEU A 57 4.33 1.97 -9.83
N THR A 58 5.15 2.82 -10.45
CA THR A 58 5.45 2.72 -11.89
C THR A 58 6.15 1.39 -12.21
N LEU A 59 7.14 1.01 -11.40
CA LEU A 59 7.83 -0.28 -11.53
C LEU A 59 6.87 -1.46 -11.36
N ALA A 60 5.97 -1.40 -10.37
CA ALA A 60 4.96 -2.43 -10.15
C ALA A 60 4.02 -2.58 -11.36
N ALA A 61 3.57 -1.47 -11.95
CA ALA A 61 2.73 -1.49 -13.14
C ALA A 61 3.45 -2.12 -14.35
N VAL A 62 4.74 -1.84 -14.52
CA VAL A 62 5.57 -2.47 -15.55
C VAL A 62 5.68 -3.98 -15.31
N ARG A 63 5.94 -4.41 -14.08
CA ARG A 63 6.02 -5.84 -13.71
C ARG A 63 4.71 -6.58 -13.96
N ARG A 64 3.55 -6.02 -13.58
CA ARG A 64 2.23 -6.61 -13.90
C ARG A 64 2.05 -6.81 -15.40
N ARG A 65 2.43 -5.83 -16.23
CA ARG A 65 2.34 -5.94 -17.70
C ARG A 65 3.26 -7.02 -18.28
N GLN A 66 4.37 -7.31 -17.62
CA GLN A 66 5.29 -8.39 -18.01
C GLN A 66 4.86 -9.76 -17.47
N GLY A 67 3.76 -9.86 -16.71
CA GLY A 67 3.32 -11.09 -16.06
C GLY A 67 4.02 -11.39 -14.73
N ASP A 68 4.88 -10.49 -14.25
CA ASP A 68 5.56 -10.61 -12.96
C ASP A 68 4.64 -10.10 -11.82
N ALA A 69 3.63 -10.89 -11.49
CA ALA A 69 2.69 -10.56 -10.42
C ALA A 69 3.38 -10.54 -9.03
N ALA A 70 4.35 -11.42 -8.80
CA ALA A 70 5.07 -11.50 -7.53
C ALA A 70 5.95 -10.27 -7.30
N GLY A 71 6.72 -9.86 -8.31
CA GLY A 71 7.54 -8.65 -8.22
C GLY A 71 6.71 -7.37 -8.23
N ALA A 72 5.53 -7.37 -8.84
CA ALA A 72 4.57 -6.27 -8.69
C ALA A 72 4.05 -6.17 -7.25
N PHE A 73 3.62 -7.29 -6.67
CA PHE A 73 3.13 -7.35 -5.30
C PHE A 73 4.20 -6.87 -4.31
N ALA A 74 5.43 -7.38 -4.40
CA ALA A 74 6.51 -6.97 -3.51
C ALA A 74 6.83 -5.46 -3.58
N ALA A 75 6.69 -4.84 -4.76
CA ALA A 75 6.87 -3.41 -4.91
C ALA A 75 5.71 -2.61 -4.28
N MET A 76 4.46 -3.06 -4.50
CA MET A 76 3.28 -2.39 -3.95
C MET A 76 3.17 -2.55 -2.43
N GLU A 77 3.52 -3.73 -1.90
CA GLU A 77 3.58 -4.01 -0.46
C GLU A 77 4.49 -3.00 0.25
N ARG A 78 5.71 -2.82 -0.28
CA ARG A 78 6.67 -1.82 0.21
C ARG A 78 6.11 -0.40 0.22
N VAL A 79 5.41 0.00 -0.84
CA VAL A 79 4.79 1.32 -0.90
C VAL A 79 3.72 1.47 0.18
N LEU A 80 2.90 0.45 0.40
CA LEU A 80 1.86 0.50 1.43
C LEU A 80 2.47 0.55 2.84
N GLU A 81 3.52 -0.22 3.12
CA GLU A 81 4.31 -0.15 4.36
C GLU A 81 4.85 1.26 4.61
N ASP A 82 5.52 1.84 3.62
CA ASP A 82 6.13 3.18 3.71
C ASP A 82 5.07 4.26 3.96
N ARG A 83 3.92 4.17 3.28
CA ARG A 83 2.80 5.11 3.45
C ARG A 83 2.11 4.99 4.80
N ILE A 84 1.96 3.78 5.33
CA ILE A 84 1.45 3.56 6.69
C ILE A 84 2.37 4.25 7.71
N ALA A 85 3.68 3.99 7.64
CA ALA A 85 4.65 4.61 8.54
C ALA A 85 4.64 6.14 8.46
N ALA A 86 4.55 6.70 7.26
CA ALA A 86 4.47 8.16 7.06
C ALA A 86 3.18 8.76 7.63
N TYR A 87 2.04 8.07 7.46
CA TYR A 87 0.76 8.52 8.00
C TYR A 87 0.77 8.50 9.54
N GLU A 88 1.30 7.44 10.17
CA GLU A 88 1.39 7.33 11.63
C GLU A 88 2.25 8.45 12.23
N GLY A 89 3.43 8.70 11.65
CA GLY A 89 4.33 9.78 12.09
C GLY A 89 3.67 11.15 12.03
N ARG A 90 2.87 11.42 11.00
CA ARG A 90 2.05 12.64 10.91
C ARG A 90 1.03 12.76 12.04
N SER A 91 0.31 11.68 12.36
CA SER A 91 -0.71 11.70 13.42
C SER A 91 -0.11 11.90 14.82
N GLY A 92 1.13 11.45 15.05
CA GLY A 92 1.86 11.68 16.30
C GLY A 92 2.29 13.13 16.51
N ASP A 93 2.69 13.83 15.44
CA ASP A 93 3.13 15.23 15.49
C ASP A 93 1.97 16.24 15.75
N ALA A 94 0.71 15.80 15.68
CA ALA A 94 -0.47 16.63 15.88
C ALA A 94 -1.02 16.61 17.32
N SER A 95 -0.31 16.00 18.28
CA SER A 95 -0.71 15.88 19.69
C SER A 95 0.07 16.81 20.62
#